data_AF-A0AAP4D4R5-F1
#
_entry.id   AF-A0AAP4D4R5-F1
#
_cell.length_a   1.000
_cell.length_b   1.000
_cell.length_c   1.000
_cell.angle_alpha   90.00
_cell.angle_beta   90.00
_cell.angle_gamma   90.00
#
_symmetry.space_group_name_H-M   'P 1'
#
loop_
_entity.id
_entity.type
_entity.pdbx_description
1 polymer ?
#
loop_
_entity_poly.entity_id
_entity_poly.type
_entity_poly.pdbx_seq_one_letter_code
_entity_poly.pdbx_strand_id
1 'polypeptide(L)'
;MSVRALAAALAAAGLLWSAGAWAATGGEDILARGERLFQIGGCTNCHTAKGGPLLAGGDAIKSPYGDFFAPNITPDPDYGIGGWSEEDFIRAMQEGRAPDGSAYYPAFPYTSYTRMDEDDLRALKTWLDTVPPVAQPSRGHGLGFPFNQRWAMRLWQWAFFEPGRFVPDPQKDELWNRGAYLSLGPGHCAECHTPRNFAGALMWDEAFAGAVLPGDEKVPNISGDPERGLGNWSAGDVRTVLQLGMTPEGDFVGSEMAKIVSNGTGKLPPEDVQAIAAYIKSLPPR
;
A
#
# COMPACT_ATOMS: atom_id res chain seq x y z
N MET A 1 15.70 50.55 30.39
CA MET A 1 16.40 49.99 31.57
C MET A 1 15.38 49.44 32.55
N SER A 2 15.77 48.40 33.31
CA SER A 2 15.06 47.64 34.36
C SER A 2 13.87 46.77 33.90
N VAL A 3 14.11 45.48 33.57
CA VAL A 3 14.18 44.30 34.47
C VAL A 3 12.81 43.91 35.02
N ARG A 4 12.22 42.84 34.46
CA ARG A 4 11.23 42.00 35.13
C ARG A 4 11.44 40.54 34.73
N ALA A 5 12.11 39.81 35.61
CA ALA A 5 11.97 38.37 35.73
C ALA A 5 10.85 38.11 36.74
N LEU A 6 9.92 37.20 36.42
CA LEU A 6 9.35 36.29 37.42
C LEU A 6 8.75 35.07 36.70
N ALA A 7 9.04 33.91 37.29
CA ALA A 7 8.73 32.59 36.80
C ALA A 7 7.29 32.15 37.09
N ALA A 8 6.83 31.21 36.25
CA ALA A 8 5.96 30.07 36.52
C ALA A 8 4.59 30.27 37.20
N ALA A 9 3.52 29.98 36.44
CA ALA A 9 2.44 29.11 36.93
C ALA A 9 1.73 28.43 35.74
N LEU A 10 1.79 27.10 35.77
CA LEU A 10 1.10 26.14 34.90
C LEU A 10 -0.43 26.29 34.98
N ALA A 11 -1.08 26.39 33.83
CA ALA A 11 -2.43 25.87 33.59
C ALA A 11 -2.72 25.85 32.08
N ALA A 12 -1.93 25.10 31.32
CA ALA A 12 -2.37 24.68 29.99
C ALA A 12 -3.35 23.53 30.19
N ALA A 13 -4.63 23.87 30.32
CA ALA A 13 -5.71 22.91 30.15
C ALA A 13 -5.61 22.36 28.73
N GLY A 14 -4.91 21.23 28.58
CA GLY A 14 -4.86 20.49 27.35
C GLY A 14 -6.27 20.04 27.00
N LEU A 15 -6.87 20.71 26.02
CA LEU A 15 -7.88 20.07 25.19
C LEU A 15 -7.17 18.92 24.48
N LEU A 16 -7.22 17.76 25.11
CA LEU A 16 -7.06 16.48 24.45
C LEU A 16 -8.20 16.38 23.43
N TRP A 17 -7.99 16.93 22.24
CA TRP A 17 -8.62 16.40 21.06
C TRP A 17 -8.07 15.00 20.90
N SER A 18 -8.81 14.04 21.47
CA SER A 18 -8.81 12.67 21.00
C SER A 18 -9.05 12.73 19.49
N ALA A 19 -7.97 12.64 18.72
CA ALA A 19 -8.03 12.17 17.36
C ALA A 19 -8.85 10.88 17.44
N GLY A 20 -10.04 10.90 16.85
CA GLY A 20 -10.89 9.73 16.78
C GLY A 20 -10.08 8.66 16.07
N ALA A 21 -9.50 7.73 16.83
CA ALA A 21 -9.28 6.40 16.35
C ALA A 21 -10.60 5.99 15.73
N TRP A 22 -10.58 5.67 14.43
CA TRP A 22 -11.71 5.03 13.81
C TRP A 22 -12.05 3.86 14.72
N ALA A 23 -13.18 3.96 15.40
CA ALA A 23 -13.75 2.82 16.07
C ALA A 23 -13.96 1.83 14.94
N ALA A 24 -13.09 0.82 14.92
CA ALA A 24 -13.39 -0.48 14.37
C ALA A 24 -14.90 -0.70 14.54
N THR A 25 -15.61 -0.84 13.43
CA THR A 25 -16.98 -1.35 13.46
C THR A 25 -17.00 -2.51 14.46
N GLY A 26 -17.78 -2.34 15.54
CA GLY A 26 -17.63 -3.19 16.72
C GLY A 26 -17.66 -4.68 16.35
N GLY A 27 -16.63 -5.41 16.80
CA GLY A 27 -16.63 -6.88 16.77
C GLY A 27 -16.26 -7.56 15.45
N GLU A 28 -15.60 -6.88 14.51
CA GLU A 28 -14.98 -7.59 13.40
C GLU A 28 -13.86 -8.52 13.90
N ASP A 29 -13.94 -9.78 13.51
CA ASP A 29 -12.93 -10.79 13.81
C ASP A 29 -11.56 -10.39 13.22
N ILE A 30 -10.50 -10.52 14.02
CA ILE A 30 -9.15 -10.09 13.65
C ILE A 30 -8.63 -10.83 12.41
N LEU A 31 -9.01 -12.10 12.22
CA LEU A 31 -8.61 -12.88 11.05
C LEU A 31 -9.37 -12.41 9.82
N ALA A 32 -10.67 -12.12 9.93
CA ALA A 32 -11.44 -11.57 8.82
C ALA A 32 -10.90 -10.20 8.34
N ARG A 33 -10.52 -9.34 9.29
CA ARG A 33 -9.85 -8.06 8.97
C ARG A 33 -8.49 -8.28 8.31
N GLY A 34 -7.68 -9.18 8.86
CA GLY A 34 -6.37 -9.53 8.30
C GLY A 34 -6.47 -10.13 6.90
N GLU A 35 -7.45 -11.00 6.66
CA GLU A 35 -7.72 -11.58 5.34
C GLU A 35 -8.08 -10.49 4.34
N ARG A 36 -8.99 -9.57 4.72
CA ARG A 36 -9.36 -8.46 3.85
C ARG A 36 -8.13 -7.63 3.45
N LEU A 37 -7.28 -7.28 4.41
CA LEU A 37 -6.04 -6.53 4.18
C LEU A 37 -5.06 -7.31 3.31
N PHE A 38 -4.98 -8.62 3.48
CA PHE A 38 -4.20 -9.50 2.63
C PHE A 38 -4.70 -9.50 1.18
N GLN A 39 -6.03 -9.53 0.96
CA GLN A 39 -6.60 -9.46 -0.39
C GLN A 39 -6.32 -8.09 -1.02
N ILE A 40 -6.70 -6.97 -0.38
CA ILE A 40 -6.47 -5.63 -0.98
C ILE A 40 -4.98 -5.30 -1.11
N GLY A 41 -4.15 -5.78 -0.19
CA GLY A 41 -2.70 -5.66 -0.25
C GLY A 41 -2.06 -6.43 -1.40
N GLY A 42 -2.81 -7.34 -2.04
CA GLY A 42 -2.35 -8.09 -3.19
C GLY A 42 -1.13 -8.97 -2.88
N CYS A 43 -0.98 -9.45 -1.65
CA CYS A 43 0.25 -10.09 -1.18
C CYS A 43 0.66 -11.29 -2.05
N THR A 44 -0.32 -12.04 -2.57
CA THR A 44 -0.09 -13.18 -3.48
C THR A 44 0.47 -12.77 -4.83
N ASN A 45 0.20 -11.55 -5.32
CA ASN A 45 0.65 -11.08 -6.62
C ASN A 45 2.17 -10.94 -6.68
N CYS A 46 2.80 -10.69 -5.53
CA CYS A 46 4.25 -10.61 -5.42
C CYS A 46 4.85 -11.84 -4.72
N HIS A 47 4.25 -12.34 -3.64
CA HIS A 47 4.88 -13.36 -2.79
C HIS A 47 4.57 -14.81 -3.18
N THR A 48 3.84 -15.06 -4.26
CA THR A 48 3.53 -16.42 -4.74
C THR A 48 3.96 -16.59 -6.19
N ALA A 49 5.05 -17.33 -6.44
CA ALA A 49 5.50 -17.69 -7.78
C ALA A 49 4.47 -18.56 -8.52
N LYS A 50 4.47 -18.51 -9.85
CA LYS A 50 3.56 -19.32 -10.67
C LYS A 50 3.77 -20.83 -10.41
N GLY A 51 2.73 -21.47 -9.87
CA GLY A 51 2.76 -22.90 -9.49
C GLY A 51 3.59 -23.20 -8.23
N GLY A 52 4.07 -22.17 -7.54
CA GLY A 52 4.78 -22.30 -6.27
C GLY A 52 3.85 -22.33 -5.05
N PRO A 53 4.39 -22.63 -3.85
CA PRO A 53 3.63 -22.56 -2.62
C PRO A 53 3.18 -21.14 -2.31
N LEU A 54 2.01 -21.02 -1.69
CA LEU A 54 1.43 -19.74 -1.25
C LEU A 54 2.43 -18.98 -0.37
N LEU A 55 2.74 -17.73 -0.75
CA LEU A 55 3.59 -16.78 -0.01
C LEU A 55 5.07 -17.19 0.18
N ALA A 56 5.53 -18.26 -0.45
CA ALA A 56 6.91 -18.77 -0.33
C ALA A 56 7.94 -18.03 -1.21
N GLY A 57 7.58 -16.86 -1.74
CA GLY A 57 8.40 -16.04 -2.62
C GLY A 57 7.86 -15.96 -4.05
N GLY A 58 8.28 -14.90 -4.75
CA GLY A 58 7.72 -14.50 -6.04
C GLY A 58 8.56 -14.82 -7.28
N ASP A 59 7.93 -14.63 -8.43
CA ASP A 59 8.62 -14.49 -9.71
C ASP A 59 9.35 -13.13 -9.80
N ALA A 60 10.17 -12.97 -10.85
CA ALA A 60 10.92 -11.73 -11.07
C ALA A 60 9.99 -10.56 -11.42
N ILE A 61 10.08 -9.48 -10.64
CA ILE A 61 9.48 -8.19 -10.95
C ILE A 61 10.54 -7.36 -11.70
N LYS A 62 10.35 -7.21 -13.00
CA LYS A 62 11.30 -6.50 -13.87
C LYS A 62 11.21 -5.00 -13.65
N SER A 63 12.36 -4.34 -13.63
CA SER A 63 12.44 -2.87 -13.55
C SER A 63 13.65 -2.32 -14.33
N PRO A 64 13.69 -1.01 -14.63
CA PRO A 64 14.89 -0.34 -15.14
C PRO A 64 16.13 -0.49 -14.27
N TYR A 65 15.95 -0.87 -13.00
CA TYR A 65 17.02 -1.02 -12.01
C TYR A 65 17.55 -2.46 -11.88
N GLY A 66 16.88 -3.41 -12.54
CA GLY A 66 17.12 -4.86 -12.46
C GLY A 66 15.90 -5.63 -11.97
N ASP A 67 16.11 -6.89 -11.61
CA ASP A 67 15.04 -7.79 -11.21
C ASP A 67 14.88 -7.80 -9.68
N PHE A 68 13.67 -7.49 -9.20
CA PHE A 68 13.29 -7.68 -7.81
C PHE A 68 12.61 -9.04 -7.63
N PHE A 69 12.79 -9.65 -6.47
CA PHE A 69 12.14 -10.91 -6.08
C PHE A 69 11.52 -10.70 -4.72
N ALA A 70 10.23 -10.97 -4.59
CA ALA A 70 9.56 -10.90 -3.30
C ALA A 70 10.02 -12.07 -2.41
N PRO A 71 10.30 -11.83 -1.12
CA PRO A 71 10.75 -12.88 -0.21
C PRO A 71 9.63 -13.84 0.17
N ASN A 72 9.99 -14.95 0.79
CA ASN A 72 9.07 -15.81 1.52
C ASN A 72 8.52 -15.05 2.76
N ILE A 73 7.21 -14.94 2.88
CA ILE A 73 6.52 -14.29 4.01
C ILE A 73 5.57 -15.24 4.75
N THR A 74 5.76 -16.55 4.57
CA THR A 74 5.08 -17.57 5.40
C THR A 74 5.60 -17.49 6.85
N PRO A 75 4.90 -18.08 7.84
CA PRO A 75 5.38 -18.11 9.23
C PRO A 75 6.49 -19.13 9.48
N ASP A 76 7.23 -19.53 8.44
CA ASP A 76 8.45 -20.32 8.61
C ASP A 76 9.49 -19.54 9.44
N PRO A 77 10.08 -20.13 10.49
CA PRO A 77 10.96 -19.41 11.40
C PRO A 77 12.35 -19.11 10.83
N ASP A 78 12.81 -19.90 9.84
CA ASP A 78 14.18 -19.81 9.32
C ASP A 78 14.23 -19.02 8.00
N TYR A 79 13.21 -19.17 7.15
CA TYR A 79 13.19 -18.61 5.80
C TYR A 79 12.05 -17.62 5.55
N GLY A 80 11.04 -17.59 6.41
CA GLY A 80 9.89 -16.70 6.34
C GLY A 80 9.95 -15.57 7.38
N ILE A 81 8.78 -15.12 7.83
CA ILE A 81 8.63 -14.08 8.86
C ILE A 81 8.19 -14.66 10.22
N GLY A 82 8.27 -15.98 10.42
CA GLY A 82 7.82 -16.64 11.64
C GLY A 82 8.60 -16.22 12.90
N GLY A 83 9.85 -15.82 12.73
CA GLY A 83 10.69 -15.30 13.83
C GLY A 83 10.56 -13.79 14.08
N TRP A 84 9.76 -13.06 13.29
CA TRP A 84 9.62 -11.61 13.44
C TRP A 84 8.71 -11.28 14.61
N SER A 85 9.10 -10.28 15.41
CA SER A 85 8.17 -9.64 16.32
C SER A 85 7.08 -8.88 15.55
N GLU A 86 5.99 -8.55 16.24
CA GLU A 86 4.94 -7.72 15.66
C GLU A 86 5.48 -6.32 15.34
N GLU A 87 6.34 -5.77 16.20
CA GLU A 87 7.01 -4.49 16.00
C GLU A 87 7.93 -4.51 14.78
N ASP A 88 8.63 -5.62 14.53
CA ASP A 88 9.43 -5.80 13.31
C ASP A 88 8.57 -5.76 12.06
N PHE A 89 7.42 -6.43 12.08
CA PHE A 89 6.48 -6.43 10.97
C PHE A 89 5.91 -5.04 10.70
N ILE A 90 5.42 -4.36 11.75
CA ILE A 90 4.87 -3.00 11.64
C ILE A 90 5.94 -2.04 11.11
N ARG A 91 7.16 -2.09 11.64
CA ARG A 91 8.27 -1.26 11.19
C ARG A 91 8.68 -1.55 9.75
N ALA A 92 8.68 -2.81 9.32
CA ALA A 92 8.92 -3.15 7.91
C ALA A 92 7.86 -2.51 7.02
N MET A 93 6.58 -2.67 7.35
CA MET A 93 5.45 -2.17 6.57
C MET A 93 5.40 -0.64 6.55
N GLN A 94 5.59 0.03 7.69
CA GLN A 94 5.41 1.49 7.78
C GLN A 94 6.67 2.30 7.50
N GLU A 95 7.87 1.75 7.73
CA GLU A 95 9.13 2.49 7.59
C GLU A 95 10.06 1.93 6.52
N GLY A 96 9.73 0.77 5.94
CA GLY A 96 10.61 0.11 4.99
C GLY A 96 11.93 -0.31 5.63
N ARG A 97 11.91 -0.79 6.88
CA ARG A 97 13.12 -1.25 7.60
C ARG A 97 12.99 -2.72 8.00
N ALA A 98 14.00 -3.50 7.64
CA ALA A 98 14.11 -4.89 8.05
C ALA A 98 14.45 -5.01 9.56
N PRO A 99 14.26 -6.19 10.18
CA PRO A 99 14.63 -6.43 11.58
C PRO A 99 16.10 -6.11 11.90
N ASP A 100 17.00 -6.31 10.94
CA ASP A 100 18.43 -5.99 11.04
C ASP A 100 18.76 -4.48 10.86
N GLY A 101 17.74 -3.64 10.64
CA GLY A 101 17.88 -2.19 10.44
C GLY A 101 18.32 -1.78 9.03
N SER A 102 18.41 -2.71 8.07
CA SER A 102 18.61 -2.39 6.66
C SER A 102 17.34 -1.79 6.05
N ALA A 103 17.51 -0.83 5.14
CA ALA A 103 16.39 -0.23 4.42
C ALA A 103 15.96 -1.14 3.26
N TYR A 104 14.65 -1.24 3.02
CA TYR A 104 14.08 -1.92 1.86
C TYR A 104 14.10 -1.02 0.62
N TYR A 105 14.18 -1.66 -0.55
CA TYR A 105 13.89 -0.98 -1.82
C TYR A 105 12.40 -0.64 -1.88
N PRO A 106 12.01 0.51 -2.47
CA PRO A 106 10.60 0.92 -2.57
C PRO A 106 9.76 0.08 -3.54
N ALA A 107 10.32 -0.99 -4.11
CA ALA A 107 9.54 -2.06 -4.73
C ALA A 107 8.65 -2.80 -3.71
N PHE A 108 9.04 -2.80 -2.43
CA PHE A 108 8.14 -3.07 -1.33
C PHE A 108 7.39 -1.77 -1.01
N PRO A 109 6.05 -1.69 -1.15
CA PRO A 109 5.32 -0.42 -1.17
C PRO A 109 5.07 0.16 0.23
N TYR A 110 6.11 0.19 1.08
CA TYR A 110 6.06 0.82 2.41
C TYR A 110 5.76 2.32 2.34
N THR A 111 6.04 2.97 1.20
CA THR A 111 5.66 4.36 0.90
C THR A 111 4.15 4.58 0.85
N SER A 112 3.38 3.52 0.61
CA SER A 112 1.92 3.49 0.72
C SER A 112 1.49 2.95 2.08
N TYR A 113 2.04 1.81 2.51
CA TYR A 113 1.68 1.13 3.77
C TYR A 113 1.98 1.95 5.03
N THR A 114 2.84 2.96 4.97
CA THR A 114 3.02 3.95 6.06
C THR A 114 1.71 4.60 6.51
N ARG A 115 0.69 4.64 5.62
CA ARG A 115 -0.65 5.16 5.90
C ARG A 115 -1.54 4.19 6.68
N MET A 116 -1.18 2.90 6.74
CA MET A 116 -1.96 1.87 7.43
C MET A 116 -1.94 2.09 8.93
N ASP A 117 -3.08 1.84 9.58
CA ASP A 117 -3.14 1.82 11.04
C ASP A 117 -2.41 0.59 11.62
N GLU A 118 -1.88 0.71 12.83
CA GLU A 118 -1.19 -0.40 13.48
C GLU A 118 -2.13 -1.58 13.74
N ASP A 119 -3.38 -1.36 14.12
CA ASP A 119 -4.33 -2.44 14.38
C ASP A 119 -4.62 -3.26 13.11
N ASP A 120 -4.65 -2.59 11.96
CA ASP A 120 -4.77 -3.24 10.65
C ASP A 120 -3.51 -4.07 10.34
N LEU A 121 -2.31 -3.55 10.61
CA LEU A 121 -1.06 -4.30 10.42
C LEU A 121 -0.96 -5.50 11.37
N ARG A 122 -1.41 -5.38 12.62
CA ARG A 122 -1.51 -6.49 13.57
C ARG A 122 -2.48 -7.56 13.08
N ALA A 123 -3.64 -7.16 12.57
CA ALA A 123 -4.61 -8.08 11.99
C ALA A 123 -4.03 -8.82 10.78
N LEU A 124 -3.35 -8.10 9.88
CA LEU A 124 -2.67 -8.69 8.73
C LEU A 124 -1.59 -9.70 9.16
N LYS A 125 -0.73 -9.35 10.12
CA LYS A 125 0.28 -10.27 10.67
C LYS A 125 -0.36 -11.52 11.28
N THR A 126 -1.41 -11.32 12.08
CA THR A 126 -2.17 -12.43 12.69
C THR A 126 -2.72 -13.38 11.64
N TRP A 127 -3.26 -12.85 10.53
CA TRP A 127 -3.73 -13.68 9.43
C TRP A 127 -2.58 -14.40 8.70
N LEU A 128 -1.46 -13.71 8.43
CA LEU A 128 -0.28 -14.32 7.79
C LEU A 128 0.28 -15.49 8.61
N ASP A 129 0.22 -15.40 9.94
CA ASP A 129 0.66 -16.48 10.84
C ASP A 129 -0.21 -17.74 10.79
N THR A 130 -1.38 -17.68 10.15
CA THR A 130 -2.24 -18.85 9.92
C THR A 130 -1.88 -19.64 8.66
N VAL A 131 -1.09 -19.06 7.76
CA VAL A 131 -0.70 -19.69 6.50
C VAL A 131 0.26 -20.85 6.78
N PRO A 132 0.18 -21.99 6.06
CA PRO A 132 1.14 -23.08 6.23
C PRO A 132 2.58 -22.59 6.04
N PRO A 133 3.50 -22.89 6.98
CA PRO A 133 4.90 -22.50 6.85
C PRO A 133 5.55 -23.26 5.69
N VAL A 134 6.43 -22.58 4.95
CA VAL A 134 7.20 -23.18 3.87
C VAL A 134 8.67 -22.88 4.08
N ALA A 135 9.46 -23.93 4.30
CA ALA A 135 10.91 -23.84 4.47
C ALA A 135 11.63 -23.64 3.12
N GLN A 136 11.42 -22.48 2.50
CA GLN A 136 12.01 -22.11 1.21
C GLN A 136 12.80 -20.80 1.33
N PRO A 137 14.12 -20.80 1.05
CA PRO A 137 14.91 -19.58 1.10
C PRO A 137 14.48 -18.58 0.03
N SER A 138 14.44 -17.30 0.44
CA SER A 138 14.18 -16.19 -0.46
C SER A 138 15.29 -16.02 -1.49
N ARG A 139 14.93 -15.62 -2.71
CA ARG A 139 15.90 -15.27 -3.76
C ARG A 139 16.40 -13.85 -3.57
N GLY A 140 17.71 -13.64 -3.73
CA GLY A 140 18.29 -12.31 -3.78
C GLY A 140 17.90 -11.56 -5.06
N HIS A 141 17.86 -10.23 -5.01
CA HIS A 141 17.57 -9.40 -6.17
C HIS A 141 18.67 -9.48 -7.24
N GLY A 142 18.27 -9.41 -8.51
CA GLY A 142 19.16 -9.33 -9.67
C GLY A 142 19.51 -7.89 -10.03
N LEU A 143 20.06 -7.13 -9.07
CA LEU A 143 20.41 -5.72 -9.28
C LEU A 143 21.88 -5.57 -9.67
N GLY A 144 22.15 -4.74 -10.67
CA GLY A 144 23.50 -4.34 -11.06
C GLY A 144 24.00 -3.13 -10.25
N PHE A 145 25.30 -2.83 -10.33
CA PHE A 145 25.81 -1.55 -9.83
C PHE A 145 25.22 -0.39 -10.67
N PRO A 146 24.79 0.72 -10.04
CA PRO A 146 24.90 1.05 -8.61
C PRO A 146 23.71 0.60 -7.74
N PHE A 147 22.65 0.03 -8.32
CA PHE A 147 21.40 -0.27 -7.61
C PHE A 147 21.49 -1.43 -6.60
N ASN A 148 22.53 -2.26 -6.67
CA ASN A 148 22.80 -3.31 -5.68
C ASN A 148 23.31 -2.79 -4.32
N GLN A 149 23.60 -1.49 -4.20
CA GLN A 149 24.15 -0.87 -3.00
C GLN A 149 23.03 -0.55 -1.99
N ARG A 150 22.60 -1.54 -1.19
CA ARG A 150 21.45 -1.42 -0.27
C ARG A 150 21.55 -0.26 0.73
N TRP A 151 22.76 0.13 1.14
CA TRP A 151 22.97 1.27 2.04
C TRP A 151 22.48 2.60 1.44
N ALA A 152 22.46 2.74 0.10
CA ALA A 152 21.98 3.93 -0.58
C ALA A 152 20.47 4.16 -0.38
N MET A 153 19.71 3.11 -0.03
CA MET A 153 18.28 3.25 0.29
C MET A 153 18.02 4.13 1.51
N ARG A 154 18.99 4.28 2.42
CA ARG A 154 18.88 5.26 3.51
C ARG A 154 18.88 6.70 3.00
N LEU A 155 19.70 7.00 1.99
CA LEU A 155 19.71 8.31 1.35
C LEU A 155 18.46 8.53 0.51
N TRP A 156 17.99 7.49 -0.17
CA TRP A 156 16.73 7.53 -0.92
C TRP A 156 15.54 7.82 0.01
N GLN A 157 15.43 7.11 1.13
CA GLN A 157 14.37 7.35 2.12
C GLN A 157 14.44 8.79 2.66
N TRP A 158 15.62 9.29 3.01
CA TRP A 158 15.77 10.66 3.48
C TRP A 158 15.31 11.71 2.45
N ALA A 159 15.49 11.43 1.15
CA ALA A 159 15.12 12.37 0.09
C ALA A 159 13.66 12.25 -0.37
N PHE A 160 13.06 11.07 -0.32
CA PHE A 160 11.79 10.76 -1.02
C PHE A 160 10.71 10.09 -0.16
N PHE A 161 11.02 9.68 1.08
CA PHE A 161 10.06 9.01 1.94
C PHE A 161 9.63 9.92 3.11
N GLU A 162 8.33 10.20 3.16
CA GLU A 162 7.69 10.90 4.27
C GLU A 162 6.79 9.90 5.02
N PRO A 163 7.19 9.43 6.22
CA PRO A 163 6.36 8.53 7.00
C PRO A 163 5.13 9.26 7.56
N GLY A 164 3.97 8.62 7.50
CA GLY A 164 2.74 9.24 7.99
C GLY A 164 1.52 8.33 7.87
N ARG A 165 0.84 8.15 9.02
CA ARG A 165 -0.46 7.46 9.07
C ARG A 165 -1.53 8.25 8.35
N PHE A 166 -2.52 7.55 7.81
CA PHE A 166 -3.69 8.20 7.23
C PHE A 166 -4.43 9.01 8.29
N VAL A 167 -4.76 10.26 7.96
CA VAL A 167 -5.57 11.14 8.80
C VAL A 167 -6.86 11.44 8.03
N PRO A 168 -8.04 11.06 8.54
CA PRO A 168 -9.30 11.37 7.89
C PRO A 168 -9.48 12.88 7.69
N ASP A 169 -9.96 13.26 6.51
CA ASP A 169 -10.33 14.64 6.21
C ASP A 169 -11.69 14.95 6.86
N PRO A 170 -11.77 15.90 7.81
CA PRO A 170 -13.02 16.25 8.50
C PRO A 170 -14.04 16.93 7.59
N GLN A 171 -13.66 17.35 6.38
CA GLN A 171 -14.57 17.92 5.38
C GLN A 171 -15.19 16.86 4.47
N LYS A 172 -14.77 15.59 4.60
CA LYS A 172 -15.23 14.46 3.81
C LYS A 172 -16.04 13.51 4.67
N ASP A 173 -16.98 12.80 4.03
CA ASP A 173 -17.77 11.79 4.71
C ASP A 173 -16.94 10.52 5.01
N GLU A 174 -17.54 9.61 5.76
CA GLU A 174 -16.91 8.36 6.17
C GLU A 174 -16.57 7.45 4.98
N LEU A 175 -17.46 7.39 3.97
CA LEU A 175 -17.29 6.57 2.78
C LEU A 175 -16.07 7.02 1.98
N TRP A 176 -15.91 8.33 1.80
CA TRP A 176 -14.76 8.92 1.12
C TRP A 176 -13.47 8.64 1.88
N ASN A 177 -13.45 8.85 3.19
CA ASN A 177 -12.26 8.63 4.02
C ASN A 177 -11.84 7.14 4.02
N ARG A 178 -12.81 6.22 4.06
CA ARG A 178 -12.56 4.79 3.92
C ARG A 178 -11.94 4.45 2.57
N GLY A 179 -12.46 5.04 1.49
CA GLY A 179 -11.93 4.86 0.14
C GLY A 179 -10.52 5.39 -0.01
N ALA A 180 -10.26 6.61 0.49
CA ALA A 180 -8.95 7.24 0.48
C ALA A 180 -7.93 6.39 1.25
N TYR A 181 -8.29 5.90 2.44
CA TYR A 181 -7.47 4.99 3.21
C TYR A 181 -7.12 3.74 2.39
N LEU A 182 -8.13 3.02 1.90
CA LEU A 182 -7.94 1.77 1.15
C LEU A 182 -7.11 1.97 -0.12
N SER A 183 -7.33 3.05 -0.86
CA SER A 183 -6.62 3.30 -2.12
C SER A 183 -5.18 3.78 -1.92
N LEU A 184 -4.91 4.62 -0.91
CA LEU A 184 -3.58 5.20 -0.69
C LEU A 184 -2.70 4.35 0.25
N GLY A 185 -3.31 3.56 1.11
CA GLY A 185 -2.63 2.70 2.09
C GLY A 185 -2.53 1.26 1.59
N PRO A 186 -3.36 0.34 2.08
CA PRO A 186 -3.22 -1.09 1.82
C PRO A 186 -3.37 -1.45 0.34
N GLY A 187 -4.25 -0.79 -0.41
CA GLY A 187 -4.44 -1.01 -1.85
C GLY A 187 -3.40 -0.33 -2.74
N HIS A 188 -2.58 0.57 -2.18
CA HIS A 188 -1.40 1.17 -2.81
C HIS A 188 -1.58 1.56 -4.28
N CYS A 189 -2.78 2.01 -4.67
CA CYS A 189 -3.17 2.23 -6.07
C CYS A 189 -2.30 3.28 -6.74
N ALA A 190 -1.82 4.26 -5.94
CA ALA A 190 -0.91 5.30 -6.40
C ALA A 190 0.42 4.73 -6.91
N GLU A 191 0.88 3.57 -6.42
CA GLU A 191 2.17 2.99 -6.82
C GLU A 191 2.23 2.62 -8.31
N CYS A 192 1.09 2.30 -8.92
CA CYS A 192 0.99 2.01 -10.35
C CYS A 192 0.42 3.20 -11.14
N HIS A 193 -0.57 3.90 -10.59
CA HIS A 193 -1.31 4.94 -11.31
C HIS A 193 -0.69 6.33 -11.23
N THR A 194 0.49 6.49 -10.65
CA THR A 194 1.18 7.78 -10.55
C THR A 194 2.56 7.68 -11.19
N PRO A 195 2.99 8.67 -11.99
CA PRO A 195 4.31 8.63 -12.61
C PRO A 195 5.41 8.70 -11.55
N ARG A 196 6.61 8.24 -11.94
CA ARG A 196 7.80 8.22 -11.09
C ARG A 196 8.88 9.12 -11.66
N ASN A 197 9.62 9.78 -10.77
CA ASN A 197 10.81 10.53 -11.16
C ASN A 197 11.97 9.57 -11.51
N PHE A 198 13.11 10.12 -11.93
CA PHE A 198 14.28 9.34 -12.33
C PHE A 198 14.82 8.40 -11.23
N ALA A 199 14.56 8.73 -9.95
CA ALA A 199 14.96 7.93 -8.79
C ALA A 199 13.91 6.88 -8.38
N GLY A 200 12.82 6.73 -9.14
CA GLY A 200 11.76 5.77 -8.88
C GLY A 200 10.75 6.21 -7.82
N ALA A 201 10.84 7.44 -7.30
CA ALA A 201 9.89 7.98 -6.34
C ALA A 201 8.63 8.50 -7.03
N LEU A 202 7.47 8.34 -6.39
CA LEU A 202 6.19 8.83 -6.88
C LEU A 202 6.17 10.36 -6.99
N MET A 203 5.64 10.86 -8.10
CA MET A 203 5.37 12.28 -8.32
C MET A 203 3.95 12.61 -7.86
N TRP A 204 3.80 12.92 -6.57
CA TRP A 204 2.48 13.14 -5.93
C TRP A 204 1.71 14.35 -6.46
N ASP A 205 2.39 15.31 -7.08
CA ASP A 205 1.78 16.42 -7.82
C ASP A 205 1.04 15.95 -9.09
N GLU A 206 1.41 14.79 -9.62
CA GLU A 206 0.78 14.07 -10.74
C GLU A 206 0.05 12.79 -10.27
N ALA A 207 -0.34 12.71 -8.99
CA ALA A 207 -1.00 11.54 -8.43
C ALA A 207 -2.21 11.12 -9.28
N PHE A 208 -2.25 9.83 -9.63
CA PHE A 208 -3.30 9.17 -10.42
C PHE A 208 -3.39 9.56 -11.90
N ALA A 209 -2.41 10.30 -12.43
CA ALA A 209 -2.35 10.68 -13.85
C ALA A 209 -2.02 9.53 -14.81
N GLY A 210 -1.79 8.32 -14.30
CA GLY A 210 -1.31 7.17 -15.06
C GLY A 210 0.22 7.12 -15.11
N ALA A 211 0.76 6.02 -15.64
CA ALA A 211 2.19 5.84 -15.73
C ALA A 211 2.57 4.88 -16.87
N VAL A 212 3.85 4.83 -17.21
CA VAL A 212 4.42 3.76 -18.04
C VAL A 212 5.32 2.93 -17.14
N LEU A 213 4.94 1.67 -16.95
CA LEU A 213 5.68 0.67 -16.21
C LEU A 213 6.79 0.04 -17.08
N PRO A 214 7.74 -0.68 -16.46
CA PRO A 214 8.81 -1.36 -17.18
C PRO A 214 8.25 -2.28 -18.28
N GLY A 215 8.86 -2.27 -19.47
CA GLY A 215 8.36 -3.05 -20.62
C GLY A 215 7.28 -2.35 -21.44
N ASP A 216 7.19 -1.02 -21.35
CA ASP A 216 6.24 -0.16 -22.07
C ASP A 216 4.76 -0.44 -21.73
N GLU A 217 4.51 -1.07 -20.58
CA GLU A 217 3.17 -1.31 -20.08
C GLU A 217 2.53 0.00 -19.62
N LYS A 218 1.42 0.38 -20.26
CA LYS A 218 0.70 1.60 -19.92
C LYS A 218 -0.29 1.34 -18.79
N VAL A 219 -0.15 2.09 -17.71
CA VAL A 219 -1.13 2.17 -16.63
C VAL A 219 -2.00 3.40 -16.84
N PRO A 220 -3.33 3.26 -16.90
CA PRO A 220 -4.22 4.35 -17.26
C PRO A 220 -4.26 5.45 -16.19
N ASN A 221 -4.58 6.67 -16.63
CA ASN A 221 -4.98 7.78 -15.77
C ASN A 221 -6.32 7.40 -15.12
N ILE A 222 -6.38 7.42 -13.79
CA ILE A 222 -7.62 7.13 -13.03
C ILE A 222 -8.20 8.35 -12.33
N SER A 223 -7.69 9.53 -12.67
CA SER A 223 -8.17 10.81 -12.15
C SER A 223 -9.56 11.18 -12.70
N GLY A 224 -10.12 12.29 -12.22
CA GLY A 224 -11.40 12.82 -12.70
C GLY A 224 -11.37 13.45 -14.09
N ASP A 225 -10.27 13.35 -14.84
CA ASP A 225 -10.18 13.90 -16.20
C ASP A 225 -11.21 13.24 -17.15
N PRO A 226 -12.04 14.01 -17.88
CA PRO A 226 -13.10 13.45 -18.72
C PRO A 226 -12.61 12.86 -20.05
N GLU A 227 -11.43 13.25 -20.54
CA GLU A 227 -10.91 12.79 -21.83
C GLU A 227 -9.92 11.63 -21.67
N ARG A 228 -9.06 11.72 -20.66
CA ARG A 228 -7.95 10.79 -20.42
C ARG A 228 -8.13 9.92 -19.19
N GLY A 229 -8.96 10.37 -18.24
CA GLY A 229 -9.21 9.69 -16.97
C GLY A 229 -10.59 9.04 -16.91
N LEU A 230 -11.10 8.90 -15.68
CA LEU A 230 -12.40 8.30 -15.39
C LEU A 230 -13.49 9.36 -15.18
N GLY A 231 -13.30 10.59 -15.66
CA GLY A 231 -14.24 11.70 -15.46
C GLY A 231 -15.65 11.38 -15.95
N ASN A 232 -15.76 10.72 -17.10
CA ASN A 232 -17.04 10.32 -17.71
C ASN A 232 -17.64 9.01 -17.17
N TRP A 233 -16.88 8.26 -16.39
CA TRP A 233 -17.38 7.02 -15.79
C TRP A 233 -18.26 7.32 -14.58
N SER A 234 -19.28 6.52 -14.36
CA SER A 234 -20.04 6.55 -13.11
C SER A 234 -19.25 5.87 -11.98
N ALA A 235 -19.62 6.13 -10.72
CA ALA A 235 -19.08 5.36 -9.60
C ALA A 235 -19.45 3.86 -9.73
N GLY A 236 -20.57 3.53 -10.38
CA GLY A 236 -20.96 2.15 -10.67
C GLY A 236 -19.99 1.46 -11.61
N ASP A 237 -19.53 2.15 -12.65
CA ASP A 237 -18.56 1.65 -13.61
C ASP A 237 -17.22 1.31 -12.95
N VAL A 238 -16.73 2.21 -12.08
CA VAL A 238 -15.51 1.97 -11.31
C VAL A 238 -15.67 0.75 -10.40
N ARG A 239 -16.82 0.60 -9.72
CA ARG A 239 -17.08 -0.60 -8.91
C ARG A 239 -17.08 -1.87 -9.77
N THR A 240 -17.72 -1.84 -10.93
CA THR A 240 -17.79 -3.00 -11.84
C THR A 240 -16.39 -3.43 -12.27
N VAL A 241 -15.51 -2.49 -12.62
CA VAL A 241 -14.11 -2.81 -12.93
C VAL A 241 -13.40 -3.40 -11.72
N LEU A 242 -13.53 -2.80 -10.54
CA LEU A 242 -12.85 -3.29 -9.34
C LEU A 242 -13.35 -4.67 -8.89
N GLN A 243 -14.62 -5.00 -9.14
CA GLN A 243 -15.20 -6.29 -8.75
C GLN A 243 -15.00 -7.39 -9.79
N LEU A 244 -15.21 -7.05 -11.07
CA LEU A 244 -15.34 -8.02 -12.16
C LEU A 244 -14.26 -7.86 -13.24
N GLY A 245 -13.53 -6.73 -13.22
CA GLY A 245 -12.56 -6.39 -14.24
C GLY A 245 -13.18 -5.88 -15.53
N MET A 246 -14.50 -5.76 -15.63
CA MET A 246 -15.21 -5.39 -16.85
C MET A 246 -15.37 -3.86 -16.95
N THR A 247 -14.93 -3.28 -18.07
CA THR A 247 -15.08 -1.85 -18.36
C THR A 247 -16.48 -1.53 -18.91
N PRO A 248 -16.92 -0.26 -18.89
CA PRO A 248 -18.21 0.16 -19.44
C PRO A 248 -18.40 -0.16 -20.93
N GLU A 249 -17.30 -0.24 -21.67
CA GLU A 249 -17.28 -0.55 -23.09
C GLU A 249 -17.45 -2.06 -23.37
N GLY A 250 -17.46 -2.89 -22.32
CA GLY A 250 -17.62 -4.34 -22.41
C GLY A 250 -16.32 -5.13 -22.53
N ASP A 251 -15.17 -4.45 -22.44
CA ASP A 251 -13.85 -5.07 -22.40
C ASP A 251 -13.47 -5.48 -20.97
N PHE A 252 -12.32 -6.16 -20.81
CA PHE A 252 -11.77 -6.52 -19.51
C PHE A 252 -10.38 -5.92 -19.30
N VAL A 253 -10.10 -5.50 -18.07
CA VAL A 253 -8.75 -5.09 -17.67
C VAL A 253 -7.77 -6.25 -17.86
N GLY A 254 -6.59 -5.94 -18.39
CA GLY A 254 -5.54 -6.92 -18.68
C GLY A 254 -4.39 -6.88 -17.67
N SER A 255 -3.36 -7.68 -17.96
CA SER A 255 -2.05 -7.64 -17.30
C SER A 255 -2.13 -7.69 -15.77
N GLU A 256 -1.37 -6.85 -15.07
CA GLU A 256 -1.33 -6.80 -13.61
C GLU A 256 -2.66 -6.38 -13.00
N MET A 257 -3.43 -5.49 -13.65
CA MET A 257 -4.73 -5.07 -13.13
C MET A 257 -5.73 -6.24 -13.06
N ALA A 258 -5.67 -7.20 -14.00
CA ALA A 258 -6.47 -8.41 -13.93
C ALA A 258 -6.15 -9.26 -12.68
N LYS A 259 -4.89 -9.31 -12.26
CA LYS A 259 -4.47 -9.97 -11.02
C LYS A 259 -4.94 -9.20 -9.78
N ILE A 260 -4.86 -7.86 -9.81
CA ILE A 260 -5.37 -7.00 -8.74
C ILE A 260 -6.86 -7.25 -8.51
N VAL A 261 -7.65 -7.38 -9.59
CA VAL A 261 -9.07 -7.71 -9.49
C VAL A 261 -9.27 -9.13 -8.96
N SER A 262 -8.71 -10.13 -9.64
CA SER A 262 -8.99 -11.55 -9.32
C SER A 262 -8.45 -12.00 -7.96
N ASN A 263 -7.30 -11.46 -7.53
CA ASN A 263 -6.68 -11.82 -6.26
C ASN A 263 -6.92 -10.81 -5.14
N GLY A 264 -7.48 -9.64 -5.43
CA GLY A 264 -7.65 -8.56 -4.46
C GLY A 264 -9.05 -7.96 -4.47
N THR A 265 -9.26 -6.90 -5.25
CA THR A 265 -10.47 -6.06 -5.15
C THR A 265 -11.77 -6.82 -5.44
N GLY A 266 -11.74 -7.85 -6.28
CA GLY A 266 -12.90 -8.71 -6.56
C GLY A 266 -13.33 -9.61 -5.39
N LYS A 267 -12.50 -9.73 -4.35
CA LYS A 267 -12.79 -10.49 -3.11
C LYS A 267 -13.16 -9.58 -1.94
N LEU A 268 -13.12 -8.28 -2.12
CA LEU A 268 -13.44 -7.34 -1.04
C LEU A 268 -14.96 -7.27 -0.82
N PRO A 269 -15.38 -6.93 0.40
CA PRO A 269 -16.77 -6.61 0.66
C PRO A 269 -17.26 -5.48 -0.25
N PRO A 270 -18.52 -5.52 -0.74
CA PRO A 270 -19.06 -4.50 -1.64
C PRO A 270 -18.93 -3.07 -1.13
N GLU A 271 -19.02 -2.85 0.18
CA GLU A 271 -18.88 -1.56 0.84
C GLU A 271 -17.47 -0.97 0.70
N ASP A 272 -16.44 -1.80 0.74
CA ASP A 272 -15.05 -1.35 0.55
C ASP A 272 -14.79 -0.98 -0.90
N VAL A 273 -15.31 -1.76 -1.84
CA VAL A 273 -15.21 -1.42 -3.27
C VAL A 273 -16.00 -0.15 -3.58
N GLN A 274 -17.16 0.05 -2.95
CA GLN A 274 -17.91 1.28 -3.05
C GLN A 274 -17.14 2.48 -2.50
N ALA A 275 -16.46 2.32 -1.36
CA ALA A 275 -15.63 3.37 -0.77
C ALA A 275 -14.47 3.74 -1.71
N ILE A 276 -13.73 2.76 -2.22
CA ILE A 276 -12.65 2.96 -3.19
C ILE A 276 -13.17 3.70 -4.43
N ALA A 277 -14.30 3.27 -5.00
CA ALA A 277 -14.89 3.91 -6.17
C ALA A 277 -15.31 5.36 -5.88
N ALA A 278 -15.86 5.65 -4.70
CA ALA A 278 -16.23 7.00 -4.29
C ALA A 278 -15.01 7.92 -4.17
N TYR A 279 -13.91 7.42 -3.62
CA TYR A 279 -12.65 8.15 -3.55
C TYR A 279 -12.05 8.40 -4.94
N ILE A 280 -11.92 7.37 -5.78
CA ILE A 280 -11.37 7.50 -7.15
C ILE A 280 -12.17 8.53 -7.95
N LYS A 281 -13.50 8.48 -7.88
CA LYS A 281 -14.37 9.44 -8.59
C LYS A 281 -14.25 10.88 -8.09
N SER A 282 -13.71 11.09 -6.89
CA SER A 282 -13.51 12.43 -6.34
C SER A 282 -12.18 13.06 -6.74
N LEU A 283 -11.27 12.29 -7.35
CA LEU A 283 -9.93 12.76 -7.69
C LEU A 283 -10.01 13.94 -8.68
N PRO A 284 -9.19 14.98 -8.48
CA PRO A 284 -9.14 16.09 -9.42
C PRO A 284 -8.63 15.62 -10.79
N PRO A 285 -8.99 16.29 -11.90
CA PRO A 285 -8.45 15.96 -13.22
C PRO A 285 -6.93 16.17 -13.30
N ARG A 286 -6.24 15.34 -14.08
CA ARG A 286 -4.79 15.35 -14.31
C ARG A 286 -4.46 15.21 -15.78
#